data_AF-A0A8T4FQ01-F1
#
_entry.id   AF-A0A8T4FQ01-F1
#
_cell.length_a   1.000
_cell.length_b   1.000
_cell.length_c   1.000
_cell.angle_alpha   90.00
_cell.angle_beta   90.00
_cell.angle_gamma   90.00
#
_symmetry.space_group_name_H-M   'P 1'
#
loop_
_entity.id
_entity.type
_entity.pdbx_description
1 polymer ?
#
loop_
_entity_poly.entity_id
_entity_poly.type
_entity_poly.pdbx_seq_one_letter_code
_entity_poly.pdbx_strand_id
1 'polypeptide(L)'
;MSGGHGRMVRRNAKDSVFVSFFRHEENVLELYRELHPEDLSSTVEDVRIRTAKRVIARGFTNDLGFSVGDKRICLVEAQSCHLRPMQLRALFYLAETYRAFMEERGMTLYDARGLPGWEVYVVNTSRGRGRLFSLQGISRDPMDEGGLEQVPVKEGGILWGYAEACRIIDTVISRKRDSEGKAAVATAFDECRARCGKIGEFIWSRRSEVMGVYEQMFDDEENMRMNCAAFEQKGFRRGEREGFKAGGEAIARRMLSKGMSPEEVSELTGIPSEEVLRLAEGRK
;
A
#
# COMPACT_ATOMS: atom_id res chain seq x y z
N MET A 1 -17.46 7.40 42.11
CA MET A 1 -16.03 7.03 42.13
C MET A 1 -15.58 6.88 40.69
N SER A 2 -14.60 7.70 40.30
CA SER A 2 -14.01 7.84 38.98
C SER A 2 -13.15 6.63 38.61
N GLY A 3 -13.44 5.98 37.48
CA GLY A 3 -12.61 4.94 36.87
C GLY A 3 -12.26 5.31 35.43
N GLY A 4 -11.24 6.16 35.27
CA GLY A 4 -10.74 6.61 33.97
C GLY A 4 -10.20 5.43 33.15
N HIS A 5 -10.88 5.12 32.05
CA HIS A 5 -10.31 4.27 31.01
C HIS A 5 -9.29 5.10 30.24
N GLY A 6 -8.03 5.00 30.64
CA GLY A 6 -6.90 5.44 29.84
C GLY A 6 -6.96 4.76 28.48
N ARG A 7 -7.40 5.51 27.47
CA ARG A 7 -7.47 5.09 26.08
C ARG A 7 -6.04 4.93 25.57
N MET A 8 -5.45 3.75 25.79
CA MET A 8 -4.11 3.43 25.33
C MET A 8 -4.14 3.43 23.80
N VAL A 9 -3.62 4.50 23.20
CA VAL A 9 -3.44 4.61 21.76
C VAL A 9 -2.40 3.57 21.35
N ARG A 10 -2.84 2.44 20.78
CA ARG A 10 -1.97 1.48 20.09
C ARG A 10 -1.23 2.22 18.96
N ARG A 11 0.09 2.27 19.07
CA ARG A 11 1.02 2.84 18.08
C ARG A 11 1.78 1.65 17.49
N ASN A 12 1.66 1.35 16.20
CA ASN A 12 2.48 0.32 15.57
C ASN A 12 3.89 0.90 15.33
N ALA A 13 4.98 0.11 15.40
CA ALA A 13 6.32 0.71 15.26
C ALA A 13 6.76 0.92 13.82
N LYS A 14 6.24 0.15 12.86
CA LYS A 14 6.49 0.43 11.43
C LYS A 14 5.88 1.79 11.10
N ASP A 15 4.73 2.05 11.72
CA ASP A 15 4.08 3.36 11.74
C ASP A 15 4.82 4.46 12.48
N SER A 16 5.75 4.10 13.36
CA SER A 16 6.56 5.08 14.05
C SER A 16 7.80 5.43 13.24
N VAL A 17 8.44 4.50 12.53
CA VAL A 17 9.72 4.80 11.88
C VAL A 17 9.51 5.64 10.62
N PHE A 18 8.66 5.22 9.69
CA PHE A 18 8.40 6.01 8.46
C PHE A 18 7.84 7.39 8.80
N VAL A 19 6.73 7.43 9.53
CA VAL A 19 6.07 8.68 9.89
C VAL A 19 6.97 9.54 10.79
N SER A 20 7.68 8.96 11.78
CA SER A 20 8.54 9.79 12.63
C SER A 20 9.81 10.25 11.96
N PHE A 21 10.35 9.50 10.99
CA PHE A 21 11.50 9.93 10.22
C PHE A 21 11.11 11.09 9.30
N PHE A 22 9.98 10.97 8.59
CA PHE A 22 9.46 12.02 7.71
C PHE A 22 8.63 13.10 8.41
N ARG A 23 8.69 13.19 9.75
CA ARG A 23 8.21 14.36 10.51
C ARG A 23 9.16 15.55 10.44
N HIS A 24 10.39 15.32 10.01
CA HIS A 24 11.41 16.33 9.89
C HIS A 24 11.41 16.87 8.45
N GLU A 25 11.23 18.18 8.28
CA GLU A 25 11.09 18.84 6.98
C GLU A 25 12.34 18.63 6.11
N GLU A 26 13.52 18.49 6.72
CA GLU A 26 14.78 18.21 6.05
C GLU A 26 14.77 16.83 5.36
N ASN A 27 14.21 15.82 6.02
CA ASN A 27 14.08 14.48 5.46
C ASN A 27 13.03 14.45 4.33
N VAL A 28 11.98 15.27 4.45
CA VAL A 28 10.96 15.42 3.41
C VAL A 28 11.50 16.14 2.19
N LEU A 29 12.34 17.16 2.37
CA LEU A 29 13.02 17.83 1.26
C LEU A 29 13.98 16.90 0.52
N GLU A 30 14.73 16.07 1.26
CA GLU A 30 15.62 15.08 0.64
C GLU A 30 14.83 14.04 -0.17
N LEU A 31 13.69 13.57 0.37
CA LEU A 31 12.76 12.73 -0.37
C LEU A 31 12.22 13.43 -1.63
N TYR A 32 11.79 14.69 -1.51
CA TYR A 32 11.32 15.49 -2.64
C TYR A 32 12.36 15.57 -3.75
N ARG A 33 13.62 15.87 -3.41
CA ARG A 33 14.74 15.95 -4.37
C ARG A 33 15.10 14.59 -4.98
N GLU A 34 14.85 13.49 -4.29
CA GLU A 34 15.00 12.15 -4.86
C GLU A 34 13.92 11.86 -5.92
N LEU A 35 12.69 12.34 -5.71
CA LEU A 35 11.59 12.21 -6.66
C LEU A 35 11.68 13.21 -7.83
N HIS A 36 12.19 14.41 -7.55
CA HIS A 36 12.32 15.55 -8.46
C HIS A 36 13.76 16.07 -8.52
N PRO A 37 14.70 15.29 -9.09
CA PRO A 37 16.10 15.69 -9.18
C PRO A 37 16.34 16.95 -10.02
N GLU A 38 15.38 17.33 -10.87
CA GLU A 38 15.38 18.55 -11.67
C GLU A 38 15.17 19.83 -10.85
N ASP A 39 14.55 19.74 -9.67
CA ASP A 39 14.26 20.89 -8.83
C ASP A 39 15.33 21.08 -7.74
N LEU A 40 16.31 21.92 -8.06
CA LEU A 40 17.38 22.32 -7.15
C LEU A 40 17.07 23.61 -6.38
N SER A 41 15.95 24.27 -6.68
CA SER A 41 15.61 25.59 -6.14
C SER A 41 14.86 25.52 -4.82
N SER A 42 14.07 24.46 -4.61
CA SER A 42 13.28 24.25 -3.40
C SER A 42 14.15 24.14 -2.15
N THR A 43 13.76 24.85 -1.09
CA THR A 43 14.43 24.84 0.22
C THR A 43 13.53 24.20 1.29
N VAL A 44 14.01 24.10 2.54
CA VAL A 44 13.25 23.48 3.64
C VAL A 44 12.02 24.32 3.98
N GLU A 45 12.13 25.64 3.84
CA GLU A 45 11.07 26.61 4.12
C GLU A 45 9.84 26.46 3.21
N ASP A 46 10.03 25.87 2.03
CA ASP A 46 8.97 25.57 1.06
C ASP A 46 8.20 24.29 1.42
N VAL A 47 8.76 23.44 2.29
CA VAL A 47 8.16 22.17 2.68
C VAL A 47 7.08 22.41 3.73
N ARG A 48 5.90 21.83 3.50
CA ARG A 48 4.83 21.76 4.51
C ARG A 48 4.34 20.33 4.63
N ILE A 49 4.52 19.73 5.80
CA ILE A 49 4.01 18.39 6.10
C ILE A 49 2.53 18.50 6.46
N ARG A 50 1.69 17.70 5.79
CA ARG A 50 0.23 17.81 5.79
C ARG A 50 -0.49 16.47 5.97
N THR A 51 0.22 15.43 6.41
CA THR A 51 -0.34 14.12 6.70
C THR A 51 -1.64 14.23 7.50
N ALA A 52 -2.75 13.82 6.87
CA ALA A 52 -4.07 13.86 7.50
C ALA A 52 -4.13 12.82 8.62
N LYS A 53 -4.60 13.21 9.81
CA LYS A 53 -4.71 12.29 10.96
C LYS A 53 -5.69 11.16 10.65
N ARG A 54 -5.21 9.92 10.45
CA ARG A 54 -5.94 8.64 10.64
C ARG A 54 -7.45 8.68 10.30
N VAL A 55 -7.78 8.87 9.02
CA VAL A 55 -9.13 8.66 8.47
C VAL A 55 -8.88 7.71 7.31
N ILE A 56 -8.99 6.39 7.44
CA ILE A 56 -10.22 5.60 7.28
C ILE A 56 -9.96 4.21 7.90
N ALA A 57 -10.90 3.74 8.73
CA ALA A 57 -11.11 2.36 9.18
C ALA A 57 -9.90 1.49 9.62
N ARG A 58 -9.87 1.18 10.93
CA ARG A 58 -9.23 -0.02 11.54
C ARG A 58 -7.95 -0.55 10.83
N GLY A 59 -6.84 0.15 11.00
CA GLY A 59 -5.51 -0.47 10.92
C GLY A 59 -4.74 -0.32 9.61
N PHE A 60 -5.13 0.55 8.68
CA PHE A 60 -4.27 0.90 7.55
C PHE A 60 -3.42 2.11 7.90
N THR A 61 -2.14 1.86 8.08
CA THR A 61 -1.23 2.81 8.69
C THR A 61 -0.11 3.18 7.72
N ASN A 62 0.24 4.47 7.75
CA ASN A 62 1.40 5.13 7.13
C ASN A 62 1.15 5.79 5.78
N ASP A 63 0.84 7.07 5.88
CA ASP A 63 0.78 8.03 4.81
C ASP A 63 1.64 9.24 5.19
N LEU A 64 2.37 9.77 4.21
CA LEU A 64 3.10 11.01 4.28
C LEU A 64 2.54 11.93 3.21
N GLY A 65 1.70 12.88 3.62
CA GLY A 65 1.28 13.98 2.75
C GLY A 65 2.16 15.19 3.01
N PHE A 66 2.70 15.81 1.97
CA PHE A 66 3.37 17.10 2.07
C PHE A 66 3.17 17.95 0.81
N SER A 67 3.53 19.23 0.90
CA SER A 67 3.59 20.14 -0.25
C SER A 67 4.94 20.83 -0.31
N VAL A 68 5.42 21.09 -1.52
CA VAL A 68 6.60 21.91 -1.81
C VAL A 68 6.19 22.96 -2.82
N GLY A 69 6.20 24.23 -2.41
CA GLY A 69 5.59 25.32 -3.17
C GLY A 69 4.11 25.05 -3.49
N ASP A 70 3.74 25.09 -4.77
CA ASP A 70 2.39 24.83 -5.28
C ASP A 70 2.16 23.37 -5.72
N LYS A 71 3.12 22.46 -5.46
CA LYS A 71 2.96 21.03 -5.72
C LYS A 71 2.57 20.30 -4.44
N ARG A 72 1.60 19.39 -4.52
CA ARG A 72 1.30 18.45 -3.44
C ARG A 72 1.75 17.05 -3.78
N ILE A 73 2.40 16.42 -2.82
CA ILE A 73 2.87 15.05 -2.93
C ILE A 73 2.29 14.24 -1.79
N CYS A 74 1.66 13.12 -2.12
CA CYS A 74 1.16 12.14 -1.19
C CYS A 74 1.92 10.84 -1.40
N LEU A 75 2.68 10.42 -0.40
CA LEU A 75 3.26 9.10 -0.35
C LEU A 75 2.42 8.21 0.54
N VAL A 76 2.01 7.09 -0.02
CA VAL A 76 1.34 6.03 0.72
C VAL A 76 2.33 4.90 0.88
N GLU A 77 2.45 4.37 2.09
CA GLU A 77 3.20 3.14 2.29
C GLU A 77 2.26 1.94 2.14
N ALA A 78 2.65 0.98 1.31
CA ALA A 78 1.98 -0.31 1.16
C ALA A 78 2.86 -1.43 1.71
N GLN A 79 2.39 -2.09 2.77
CA GLN A 79 3.01 -3.28 3.34
C GLN A 79 2.23 -4.55 2.98
N SER A 80 2.99 -5.57 2.57
CA SER A 80 2.71 -7.03 2.68
C SER A 80 1.33 -7.58 2.32
N CYS A 81 0.67 -7.03 1.30
CA CYS A 81 -0.21 -7.79 0.42
C CYS A 81 0.01 -7.36 -1.02
N HIS A 82 -0.01 -8.30 -1.96
CA HIS A 82 -0.06 -7.96 -3.39
C HIS A 82 -1.12 -6.89 -3.61
N LEU A 83 -0.71 -5.84 -4.33
CA LEU A 83 -1.44 -4.60 -4.54
C LEU A 83 -2.97 -4.83 -4.64
N ARG A 84 -3.71 -4.55 -3.56
CA ARG A 84 -5.16 -4.38 -3.57
C ARG A 84 -5.53 -3.05 -2.95
N PRO A 85 -6.70 -2.51 -3.32
CA PRO A 85 -6.75 -1.43 -4.29
C PRO A 85 -5.93 -0.23 -3.77
N MET A 86 -4.61 -0.28 -3.94
CA MET A 86 -3.71 0.79 -3.48
C MET A 86 -4.03 2.11 -4.17
N GLN A 87 -4.53 2.01 -5.40
CA GLN A 87 -5.11 3.12 -6.16
C GLN A 87 -6.31 3.73 -5.43
N LEU A 88 -7.22 2.93 -4.88
CA LEU A 88 -8.36 3.44 -4.12
C LEU A 88 -7.93 4.08 -2.80
N ARG A 89 -6.96 3.50 -2.10
CA ARG A 89 -6.39 4.08 -0.88
C ARG A 89 -5.76 5.45 -1.17
N ALA A 90 -4.97 5.52 -2.23
CA ALA A 90 -4.40 6.77 -2.74
C ALA A 90 -5.48 7.82 -3.07
N LEU A 91 -6.55 7.43 -3.77
CA LEU A 91 -7.67 8.33 -4.09
C LEU A 91 -8.36 8.87 -2.84
N PHE A 92 -8.61 8.02 -1.82
CA PHE A 92 -9.18 8.49 -0.57
C PHE A 92 -8.28 9.49 0.15
N TYR A 93 -6.98 9.21 0.24
CA TYR A 93 -6.05 10.15 0.85
C TYR A 93 -5.97 11.47 0.10
N LEU A 94 -5.99 11.41 -1.22
CA LEU A 94 -5.98 12.61 -2.06
C LEU A 94 -7.21 13.47 -1.80
N ALA A 95 -8.40 12.88 -1.81
CA ALA A 95 -9.66 13.57 -1.54
C ALA A 95 -9.65 14.21 -0.14
N GLU A 96 -9.21 13.47 0.88
CA GLU A 96 -9.10 13.96 2.25
C GLU A 96 -8.08 15.10 2.41
N THR A 97 -6.94 15.00 1.72
CA THR A 97 -5.90 16.04 1.73
C THR A 97 -6.40 17.34 1.10
N TYR A 98 -7.14 17.24 -0.02
CA TYR A 98 -7.74 18.43 -0.63
C TYR A 98 -8.85 19.02 0.23
N ARG A 99 -9.69 18.18 0.85
CA ARG A 99 -10.72 18.64 1.78
C ARG A 99 -10.10 19.46 2.92
N ALA A 100 -9.09 18.91 3.60
CA ALA A 100 -8.40 19.61 4.68
C ALA A 100 -7.75 20.92 4.20
N PHE A 101 -7.13 20.92 3.01
CA PHE A 101 -6.55 22.13 2.43
C PHE A 101 -7.58 23.23 2.14
N MET A 102 -8.73 22.84 1.58
CA MET A 102 -9.80 23.78 1.27
C MET A 102 -10.41 24.36 2.55
N GLU A 103 -10.62 23.53 3.57
CA GLU A 103 -11.07 23.97 4.89
C GLU A 103 -10.09 24.98 5.52
N GLU A 104 -8.79 24.70 5.50
CA GLU A 104 -7.75 25.62 6.01
C GLU A 104 -7.76 26.99 5.31
N ARG A 105 -8.07 27.03 4.01
CA ARG A 105 -8.09 28.26 3.22
C ARG A 105 -9.48 28.88 3.08
N GLY A 106 -10.51 28.32 3.72
CA GLY A 106 -11.89 28.77 3.57
C GLY A 106 -12.40 28.69 2.13
N MET A 107 -11.85 27.78 1.33
CA MET A 107 -12.19 27.60 -0.08
C MET A 107 -13.43 26.71 -0.23
N THR A 108 -14.22 26.99 -1.26
CA THR A 108 -15.34 26.14 -1.68
C THR A 108 -14.97 25.36 -2.95
N LEU A 109 -15.79 24.38 -3.34
CA LEU A 109 -15.59 23.65 -4.60
C LEU A 109 -15.62 24.57 -5.84
N TYR A 110 -16.20 25.76 -5.73
CA TYR A 110 -16.23 26.75 -6.80
C TYR A 110 -14.89 27.50 -6.96
N ASP A 111 -13.99 27.39 -5.97
CA ASP A 111 -12.66 28.00 -5.96
C ASP A 111 -11.57 27.04 -6.48
N ALA A 112 -11.97 25.94 -7.14
CA ALA A 112 -11.09 24.85 -7.55
C ALA A 112 -9.89 25.27 -8.44
N ARG A 113 -9.97 26.43 -9.12
CA ARG A 113 -8.86 26.99 -9.92
C ARG A 113 -7.61 27.32 -9.11
N GLY A 114 -7.72 27.46 -7.79
CA GLY A 114 -6.59 27.71 -6.88
C GLY A 114 -6.03 26.46 -6.21
N LEU A 115 -6.47 25.26 -6.60
CA LEU A 115 -5.97 24.02 -6.01
C LEU A 115 -4.59 23.68 -6.60
N PRO A 116 -3.62 23.30 -5.76
CA PRO A 116 -2.31 22.84 -6.21
C PRO A 116 -2.44 21.56 -7.02
N GLY A 117 -1.44 21.25 -7.85
CA GLY A 117 -1.34 19.94 -8.50
C GLY A 117 -1.09 18.83 -7.47
N TRP A 118 -1.38 17.57 -7.82
CA TRP A 118 -1.09 16.42 -6.97
C TRP A 118 -0.19 15.40 -7.62
N GLU A 119 0.63 14.76 -6.80
CA GLU A 119 1.41 13.58 -7.15
C GLU A 119 1.24 12.51 -6.07
N VAL A 120 0.91 11.29 -6.49
CA VAL A 120 0.76 10.17 -5.57
C VAL A 120 1.77 9.10 -5.90
N TYR A 121 2.55 8.71 -4.89
CA TYR A 121 3.49 7.61 -4.98
C TYR A 121 3.15 6.56 -3.95
N VAL A 122 3.37 5.29 -4.30
CA VAL A 122 3.31 4.20 -3.34
C VAL A 122 4.63 3.48 -3.21
N VAL A 123 5.13 3.43 -1.97
CA VAL A 123 6.28 2.59 -1.59
C VAL A 123 5.76 1.21 -1.19
N ASN A 124 6.12 0.19 -1.97
CA ASN A 124 5.81 -1.20 -1.69
C ASN A 124 7.06 -1.92 -1.15
N THR A 125 6.98 -2.41 0.09
CA THR A 125 8.07 -3.11 0.79
C THR A 125 7.90 -4.64 0.86
N SER A 126 6.83 -5.18 0.27
CA SER A 126 6.39 -6.58 0.46
C SER A 126 7.31 -7.69 -0.08
N ARG A 127 8.22 -7.39 -1.02
CA ARG A 127 8.99 -8.42 -1.79
C ARG A 127 10.41 -8.00 -2.22
N GLY A 128 11.22 -7.42 -1.33
CA GLY A 128 12.62 -7.08 -1.62
C GLY A 128 12.88 -5.58 -1.67
N ARG A 129 13.80 -5.12 -2.56
CA ARG A 129 14.48 -3.80 -2.63
C ARG A 129 13.62 -2.51 -2.62
N GLY A 130 12.37 -2.55 -2.18
CA GLY A 130 11.43 -1.44 -2.26
C GLY A 130 11.05 -1.17 -3.71
N ARG A 131 9.76 -1.16 -4.01
CA ARG A 131 9.29 -0.67 -5.31
C ARG A 131 8.52 0.61 -5.09
N LEU A 132 8.83 1.62 -5.87
CA LEU A 132 8.08 2.86 -5.90
C LEU A 132 7.20 2.86 -7.14
N PHE A 133 5.91 3.15 -6.96
CA PHE A 133 4.94 3.24 -8.05
C PHE A 133 4.36 4.65 -8.10
N SER A 134 4.36 5.26 -9.27
CA SER A 134 3.61 6.49 -9.54
C SER A 134 2.17 6.13 -9.89
N LEU A 135 1.24 6.85 -9.26
CA LEU A 135 -0.21 6.69 -9.44
C LEU A 135 -0.79 7.79 -10.34
N GLN A 136 0.02 8.47 -11.13
CA GLN A 136 -0.49 9.44 -12.09
C GLN A 136 -1.33 8.79 -13.21
N GLY A 137 -1.01 7.53 -13.54
CA GLY A 137 -1.71 6.73 -14.54
C GLY A 137 -2.81 5.83 -13.97
N ILE A 138 -3.45 6.18 -12.83
CA ILE A 138 -4.49 5.33 -12.22
C ILE A 138 -5.53 4.91 -13.27
N SER A 139 -5.70 3.59 -13.41
CA SER A 139 -6.69 2.99 -14.29
C SER A 139 -8.11 3.17 -13.75
N ARG A 140 -9.11 3.02 -14.63
CA ARG A 140 -10.52 2.95 -14.21
C ARG A 140 -10.80 1.73 -13.34
N ASP A 141 -10.03 0.66 -13.53
CA ASP A 141 -10.07 -0.50 -12.66
C ASP A 141 -9.09 -0.27 -11.50
N PRO A 142 -9.56 -0.14 -10.25
CA PRO A 142 -8.72 0.06 -9.07
C PRO A 142 -7.87 -1.17 -8.69
N MET A 143 -7.96 -2.24 -9.48
CA MET A 143 -7.17 -3.46 -9.40
C MET A 143 -6.21 -3.63 -10.58
N ASP A 144 -6.25 -2.73 -11.57
CA ASP A 144 -5.38 -2.80 -12.75
C ASP A 144 -4.02 -2.17 -12.45
N GLU A 145 -3.01 -3.03 -12.32
CA GLU A 145 -1.62 -2.64 -12.10
C GLU A 145 -0.94 -2.17 -13.41
N GLY A 146 -1.52 -2.42 -14.58
CA GLY A 146 -0.92 -2.08 -15.88
C GLY A 146 -0.79 -0.58 -16.16
N GLY A 147 -1.57 0.25 -15.46
CA GLY A 147 -1.46 1.71 -15.50
C GLY A 147 -0.44 2.31 -14.53
N LEU A 148 0.18 1.49 -13.67
CA LEU A 148 1.16 1.97 -12.68
C LEU A 148 2.55 2.07 -13.30
N GLU A 149 3.14 3.26 -13.22
CA GLU A 149 4.52 3.46 -13.63
C GLU A 149 5.46 3.13 -12.47
N GLN A 150 6.42 2.23 -12.70
CA GLN A 150 7.46 1.95 -11.72
C GLN A 150 8.51 3.05 -11.76
N VAL A 151 8.69 3.75 -10.64
CA VAL A 151 9.70 4.78 -10.48
C VAL A 151 10.99 4.15 -9.93
N PRO A 152 12.17 4.44 -10.52
CA PRO A 152 13.43 3.91 -10.02
C PRO A 152 13.73 4.47 -8.63
N VAL A 153 14.08 3.58 -7.70
CA VAL A 153 14.55 3.96 -6.36
C VAL A 153 16.08 4.06 -6.39
N LYS A 154 16.64 5.20 -5.96
CA LYS A 154 18.08 5.44 -5.99
C LYS A 154 18.78 4.64 -4.90
N GLU A 155 19.75 3.81 -5.27
CA GLU A 155 20.55 3.07 -4.29
C GLU A 155 21.32 4.02 -3.36
N GLY A 156 21.26 3.75 -2.05
CA GLY A 156 21.76 4.65 -1.01
C GLY A 156 20.90 5.90 -0.76
N GLY A 157 19.81 6.09 -1.51
CA GLY A 157 18.81 7.13 -1.28
C GLY A 157 17.94 6.86 -0.06
N ILE A 158 17.07 7.81 0.26
CA ILE A 158 16.25 7.80 1.47
C ILE A 158 15.16 6.71 1.38
N LEU A 159 14.55 6.53 0.21
CA LEU A 159 13.55 5.49 0.00
C LEU A 159 14.18 4.10 -0.05
N TRP A 160 15.40 3.99 -0.61
CA TRP A 160 16.17 2.75 -0.59
C TRP A 160 16.52 2.34 0.84
N GLY A 161 17.02 3.28 1.64
CA GLY A 161 17.33 3.02 3.05
C GLY A 161 16.10 2.58 3.84
N TYR A 162 14.93 3.14 3.53
CA TYR A 162 13.66 2.76 4.14
C TYR A 162 13.27 1.32 3.80
N ALA A 163 13.32 0.99 2.52
CA ALA A 163 12.98 -0.34 2.03
C ALA A 163 13.94 -1.40 2.57
N GLU A 164 15.23 -1.09 2.63
CA GLU A 164 16.24 -2.00 3.17
C GLU A 164 16.05 -2.21 4.69
N ALA A 165 15.71 -1.16 5.44
CA ALA A 165 15.40 -1.27 6.86
C ALA A 165 14.17 -2.18 7.09
N CYS A 166 13.10 -2.00 6.31
CA CYS A 166 11.94 -2.87 6.35
C CYS A 166 12.31 -4.33 6.07
N ARG A 167 13.14 -4.59 5.06
CA ARG A 167 13.62 -5.93 4.70
C ARG A 167 14.41 -6.60 5.84
N ILE A 168 15.31 -5.85 6.49
CA ILE A 168 16.09 -6.35 7.64
C ILE A 168 15.16 -6.71 8.79
N ILE A 169 14.24 -5.80 9.14
CA ILE A 169 13.25 -6.00 10.20
C ILE A 169 12.39 -7.24 9.89
N ASP A 170 11.89 -7.39 8.67
CA ASP A 170 11.07 -8.55 8.25
C ASP A 170 11.82 -9.88 8.33
N THR A 171 13.12 -9.86 7.99
CA THR A 171 13.99 -11.03 8.08
C THR A 171 14.15 -11.48 9.54
N VAL A 172 14.27 -10.53 10.47
CA VAL A 172 14.40 -10.83 11.89
C VAL A 172 13.06 -11.28 12.49
N ILE A 173 11.94 -10.67 12.08
CA ILE A 173 10.59 -11.08 12.47
C ILE A 173 10.29 -12.51 12.01
N SER A 174 10.65 -12.88 10.77
CA SER A 174 10.37 -14.22 10.24
C SER A 174 11.19 -15.35 10.87
N ARG A 175 12.38 -15.05 11.41
CA ARG A 175 13.29 -16.02 12.07
C ARG A 175 12.97 -16.30 13.54
N LYS A 176 11.95 -15.65 14.10
CA LYS A 176 11.75 -15.48 15.55
C LYS A 176 10.79 -16.48 16.22
N ARG A 177 10.65 -17.70 15.69
CA ARG A 177 9.80 -18.71 16.34
C ARG A 177 10.33 -19.20 17.70
N ASP A 178 11.54 -18.81 18.09
CA ASP A 178 12.22 -19.32 19.30
C ASP A 178 12.67 -18.20 20.28
N SER A 179 12.99 -18.60 21.51
CA SER A 179 13.30 -17.79 22.71
C SER A 179 14.45 -16.77 22.58
N GLU A 180 15.12 -16.68 21.42
CA GLU A 180 16.26 -15.79 21.14
C GLU A 180 15.87 -14.42 20.59
N GLY A 181 14.57 -14.14 20.47
CA GLY A 181 14.10 -12.98 19.76
C GLY A 181 14.66 -11.62 20.21
N LYS A 182 15.04 -11.42 21.47
CA LYS A 182 15.59 -10.12 21.90
C LYS A 182 17.00 -9.85 21.34
N ALA A 183 17.84 -10.89 21.22
CA ALA A 183 19.18 -10.77 20.67
C ALA A 183 19.13 -10.49 19.16
N ALA A 184 18.25 -11.17 18.43
CA ALA A 184 18.09 -10.98 16.99
C ALA A 184 17.66 -9.55 16.60
N VAL A 185 16.95 -8.84 17.47
CA VAL A 185 16.52 -7.45 17.23
C VAL A 185 17.66 -6.46 17.40
N ALA A 186 18.53 -6.68 18.39
CA ALA A 186 19.72 -5.87 18.55
C ALA A 186 20.61 -5.97 17.29
N THR A 187 20.81 -7.18 16.77
CA THR A 187 21.50 -7.41 15.49
C THR A 187 20.80 -6.71 14.32
N ALA A 188 19.46 -6.70 14.29
CA ALA A 188 18.70 -5.98 13.27
C ALA A 188 19.00 -4.48 13.27
N PHE A 189 19.12 -3.87 14.45
CA PHE A 189 19.44 -2.45 14.56
C PHE A 189 20.88 -2.14 14.14
N ASP A 190 21.84 -2.97 14.52
CA ASP A 190 23.22 -2.85 14.05
C ASP A 190 23.29 -2.94 12.52
N GLU A 191 22.57 -3.89 11.93
CA GLU A 191 22.50 -4.07 10.48
C GLU A 191 21.81 -2.88 9.79
N CYS A 192 20.69 -2.38 10.34
CA CYS A 192 20.02 -1.19 9.83
C CYS A 192 20.95 0.02 9.85
N ARG A 193 21.67 0.23 10.96
CA ARG A 193 22.64 1.32 11.08
C ARG A 193 23.72 1.24 10.01
N ALA A 194 24.28 0.06 9.78
CA ALA A 194 25.35 -0.14 8.82
C ALA A 194 24.89 -0.01 7.35
N ARG A 195 23.62 -0.32 7.06
CA ARG A 195 23.16 -0.54 5.68
C ARG A 195 22.05 0.40 5.21
N CYS A 196 21.37 1.15 6.07
CA CYS A 196 20.18 1.91 5.70
C CYS A 196 20.38 3.43 5.69
N GLY A 197 21.64 3.89 5.68
CA GLY A 197 21.98 5.31 5.65
C GLY A 197 21.33 6.11 6.79
N LYS A 198 20.76 7.28 6.47
CA LYS A 198 20.11 8.17 7.46
C LYS A 198 18.97 7.49 8.22
N ILE A 199 18.24 6.58 7.58
CA ILE A 199 17.17 5.82 8.25
C ILE A 199 17.76 4.83 9.24
N GLY A 200 18.89 4.21 8.91
CA GLY A 200 19.64 3.35 9.82
C GLY A 200 20.07 4.07 11.09
N GLU A 201 20.70 5.24 10.93
CA GLU A 201 21.12 6.08 12.08
C GLU A 201 19.92 6.56 12.91
N PHE A 202 18.82 6.92 12.25
CA PHE A 202 17.58 7.29 12.95
C PHE A 202 17.03 6.13 13.80
N ILE A 203 16.90 4.94 13.21
CA ILE A 203 16.45 3.72 13.91
C ILE A 203 17.37 3.43 15.10
N TRP A 204 18.68 3.51 14.89
CA TRP A 204 19.68 3.27 15.92
C TRP A 204 19.60 4.25 17.10
N SER A 205 19.45 5.54 16.79
CA SER A 205 19.33 6.60 17.81
C SER A 205 18.10 6.43 18.69
N ARG A 206 17.03 5.83 18.15
CA ARG A 206 15.75 5.58 18.85
C ARG A 206 15.53 4.13 19.24
N ARG A 207 16.54 3.28 19.19
CA ARG A 207 16.43 1.82 19.41
C ARG A 207 15.67 1.46 20.69
N SER A 208 15.86 2.18 21.79
CA SER A 208 15.15 1.91 23.06
C SER A 208 13.64 2.13 22.95
N GLU A 209 13.21 3.15 22.19
CA GLU A 209 11.79 3.41 21.90
C GLU A 209 11.26 2.39 20.89
N VAL A 210 12.03 2.10 19.84
CA VAL A 210 11.66 1.15 18.79
C VAL A 210 11.49 -0.26 19.37
N MET A 211 12.30 -0.68 20.36
CA MET A 211 12.16 -1.97 21.05
C MET A 211 10.79 -2.15 21.74
N GLY A 212 10.29 -1.13 22.44
CA GLY A 212 9.00 -1.21 23.14
C GLY A 212 7.81 -1.29 22.20
N VAL A 213 7.93 -0.69 21.02
CA VAL A 213 6.90 -0.72 19.99
C VAL A 213 7.05 -1.98 19.10
N TYR A 214 8.24 -2.58 19.06
CA TYR A 214 8.53 -3.83 18.35
C TYR A 214 7.72 -5.02 18.84
N GLU A 215 7.47 -5.11 20.15
CA GLU A 215 6.60 -6.16 20.72
C GLU A 215 5.14 -6.03 20.22
N GLN A 216 4.65 -4.80 19.97
CA GLN A 216 3.31 -4.56 19.43
C GLN A 216 3.22 -4.75 17.90
N MET A 217 4.31 -4.50 17.15
CA MET A 217 4.35 -4.73 15.69
C MET A 217 4.03 -6.18 15.31
N PHE A 218 4.41 -7.14 16.15
CA PHE A 218 4.20 -8.55 15.87
C PHE A 218 2.72 -8.90 15.75
N ASP A 219 1.93 -8.50 16.74
CA ASP A 219 0.50 -8.82 16.78
C ASP A 219 -0.23 -8.19 15.58
N ASP A 220 0.10 -6.96 15.22
CA ASP A 220 -0.56 -6.25 14.13
C ASP A 220 -0.14 -6.76 12.74
N GLU A 221 1.14 -7.10 12.55
CA GLU A 221 1.63 -7.69 11.29
C GLU A 221 1.11 -9.11 11.07
N GLU A 222 1.03 -9.93 12.12
CA GLU A 222 0.43 -11.26 12.04
C GLU A 222 -1.05 -11.18 11.68
N ASN A 223 -1.80 -10.27 12.32
CA ASN A 223 -3.19 -9.99 11.97
C ASN A 223 -3.34 -9.53 10.51
N MET A 224 -2.45 -8.64 10.04
CA MET A 224 -2.47 -8.18 8.65
C MET A 224 -2.17 -9.32 7.68
N ARG A 225 -1.12 -10.12 7.91
CA ARG A 225 -0.77 -11.29 7.08
C ARG A 225 -1.92 -12.31 7.03
N MET A 226 -2.55 -12.59 8.16
CA MET A 226 -3.72 -13.49 8.21
C MET A 226 -4.89 -12.96 7.38
N ASN A 227 -5.20 -11.67 7.51
CA ASN A 227 -6.25 -11.04 6.72
C ASN A 227 -5.91 -11.09 5.22
N CYS A 228 -4.67 -10.75 4.85
CA CYS A 228 -4.19 -10.80 3.47
C CYS A 228 -4.32 -12.21 2.87
N ALA A 229 -3.83 -13.24 3.58
CA ALA A 229 -3.94 -14.63 3.16
C ALA A 229 -5.41 -15.06 2.99
N ALA A 230 -6.30 -14.65 3.89
CA ALA A 230 -7.73 -14.93 3.77
C ALA A 230 -8.36 -14.27 2.53
N PHE A 231 -7.98 -13.03 2.21
CA PHE A 231 -8.44 -12.35 0.99
C PHE A 231 -7.83 -12.96 -0.28
N GLU A 232 -6.58 -13.44 -0.25
CA GLU A 232 -5.93 -14.14 -1.37
C GLU A 232 -6.64 -15.44 -1.67
N GLN A 233 -6.92 -16.20 -0.64
CA GLN A 233 -7.67 -17.43 -0.78
C GLN A 233 -9.09 -17.19 -1.33
N LYS A 234 -9.78 -16.13 -0.88
CA LYS A 234 -11.08 -15.74 -1.45
C LYS A 234 -10.98 -15.34 -2.92
N GLY A 235 -9.96 -14.57 -3.29
CA GLY A 235 -9.71 -14.15 -4.67
C GLY A 235 -9.39 -15.33 -5.59
N PHE A 236 -8.52 -16.23 -5.14
CA PHE A 236 -8.16 -17.45 -5.86
C PHE A 236 -9.38 -18.35 -6.09
N ARG A 237 -10.16 -18.63 -5.05
CA ARG A 237 -11.40 -19.44 -5.18
C ARG A 237 -12.40 -18.80 -6.14
N ARG A 238 -12.52 -17.47 -6.12
CA ARG A 238 -13.38 -16.74 -7.06
C ARG A 238 -12.87 -16.89 -8.49
N GLY A 239 -11.58 -16.66 -8.73
CA GLY A 239 -10.96 -16.78 -10.05
C GLY A 239 -11.03 -18.21 -10.61
N GLU A 240 -10.83 -19.22 -9.77
CA GLU A 240 -11.01 -20.63 -10.14
C GLU A 240 -12.45 -20.92 -10.57
N ARG A 241 -13.43 -20.45 -9.79
CA ARG A 241 -14.86 -20.61 -10.11
C ARG A 241 -15.25 -19.89 -11.40
N GLU A 242 -14.81 -18.64 -11.58
CA GLU A 242 -15.06 -17.84 -12.77
C GLU A 242 -14.37 -18.45 -14.00
N GLY A 243 -13.13 -18.92 -13.87
CA GLY A 243 -12.37 -19.58 -14.93
C GLY A 243 -12.98 -20.93 -15.33
N PHE A 244 -13.41 -21.73 -14.36
CA PHE A 244 -14.14 -22.98 -14.63
C PHE A 244 -15.45 -22.71 -15.37
N LYS A 245 -16.22 -21.71 -14.93
CA LYS A 245 -17.46 -21.30 -15.60
C LYS A 245 -17.19 -20.81 -17.03
N ALA A 246 -16.27 -19.88 -17.22
CA ALA A 246 -15.93 -19.33 -18.53
C ALA A 246 -15.37 -20.40 -19.49
N GLY A 247 -14.53 -21.31 -18.99
CA GLY A 247 -14.02 -22.45 -19.76
C GLY A 247 -15.13 -23.43 -20.16
N GLY A 248 -16.02 -23.76 -19.22
CA GLY A 248 -17.20 -24.59 -19.47
C GLY A 248 -18.13 -23.98 -20.52
N GLU A 249 -18.44 -22.68 -20.40
CA GLU A 249 -19.23 -21.94 -21.38
C GLU A 249 -18.56 -21.90 -22.76
N ALA A 250 -17.25 -21.70 -22.82
CA ALA A 250 -16.52 -21.70 -24.09
C ALA A 250 -16.54 -23.08 -24.78
N ILE A 251 -16.41 -24.17 -24.01
CA ILE A 251 -16.52 -25.55 -24.50
C ILE A 251 -17.95 -25.81 -24.99
N ALA A 252 -18.96 -25.44 -24.20
CA ALA A 252 -20.37 -25.59 -24.55
C ALA A 252 -20.71 -24.83 -25.85
N ARG A 253 -20.25 -23.58 -25.99
CA ARG A 253 -20.40 -22.80 -27.24
C ARG A 253 -19.74 -23.48 -28.44
N ARG A 254 -18.59 -24.13 -28.26
CA ARG A 254 -17.88 -24.87 -29.31
C ARG A 254 -18.58 -26.17 -29.70
N MET A 255 -19.25 -26.84 -28.75
CA MET A 255 -20.06 -28.03 -29.03
C MET A 255 -21.35 -27.65 -29.76
N LEU A 256 -22.04 -26.59 -29.33
CA LEU A 256 -23.20 -26.02 -30.01
C LEU A 256 -22.85 -25.53 -31.43
N SER A 257 -21.64 -24.97 -31.64
CA SER A 257 -21.20 -24.55 -32.97
C SER A 257 -20.93 -25.71 -33.93
N LYS A 258 -20.66 -26.91 -33.40
CA LYS A 258 -20.53 -28.15 -34.17
C LYS A 258 -21.86 -28.88 -34.39
N GLY A 259 -22.99 -28.31 -33.98
CA GLY A 259 -24.33 -28.84 -34.24
C GLY A 259 -24.85 -29.81 -33.18
N MET A 260 -24.19 -29.91 -32.03
CA MET A 260 -24.65 -30.73 -30.90
C MET A 260 -25.87 -30.07 -30.23
N SER A 261 -26.83 -30.87 -29.76
CA SER A 261 -28.05 -30.35 -29.12
C SER A 261 -27.78 -29.76 -27.73
N PRO A 262 -28.57 -28.78 -27.26
CA PRO A 262 -28.46 -28.24 -25.91
C PRO A 262 -28.52 -29.30 -24.81
N GLU A 263 -29.29 -30.37 -25.02
CA GLU A 263 -29.44 -31.50 -24.11
C GLU A 263 -28.14 -32.32 -24.02
N GLU A 264 -27.54 -32.68 -25.16
CA GLU A 264 -26.26 -33.40 -25.22
C GLU A 264 -25.11 -32.57 -24.64
N VAL A 265 -25.11 -31.25 -24.90
CA VAL A 265 -24.10 -30.34 -24.35
C VAL A 265 -24.25 -30.21 -22.83
N SER A 266 -25.49 -30.16 -22.32
CA SER A 266 -25.77 -30.16 -20.89
C SER A 266 -25.27 -31.44 -20.21
N GLU A 267 -25.50 -32.59 -20.83
CA GLU A 267 -25.05 -33.90 -20.33
C GLU A 267 -23.51 -34.00 -20.30
N LEU A 268 -22.83 -33.54 -21.36
CA LEU A 268 -21.37 -33.65 -21.48
C LEU A 268 -20.58 -32.64 -20.65
N THR A 269 -21.15 -31.46 -20.41
CA THR A 269 -20.46 -30.37 -19.69
C THR A 269 -20.89 -30.26 -18.23
N GLY A 270 -22.00 -30.90 -17.85
CA GLY A 270 -22.63 -30.76 -16.53
C GLY A 270 -23.24 -29.37 -16.28
N ILE A 271 -23.30 -28.51 -17.31
CA ILE A 271 -23.96 -27.21 -17.25
C ILE A 271 -25.47 -27.43 -17.32
N PRO A 272 -26.29 -26.80 -16.45
CA PRO A 272 -27.74 -26.94 -16.50
C PRO A 272 -28.31 -26.58 -17.88
N SER A 273 -29.27 -27.37 -18.38
CA SER A 273 -29.79 -27.23 -19.75
C SER A 273 -30.36 -25.84 -20.02
N GLU A 274 -30.95 -25.20 -19.01
CA GLU A 274 -31.44 -23.82 -19.08
C GLU A 274 -30.31 -22.81 -19.37
N GLU A 275 -29.12 -23.01 -18.81
CA GLU A 275 -27.96 -22.14 -19.04
C GLU A 275 -27.33 -22.43 -20.42
N VAL A 276 -27.32 -23.68 -20.87
CA VAL A 276 -26.91 -24.05 -22.24
C VAL A 276 -27.84 -23.46 -23.30
N LEU A 277 -29.15 -23.47 -23.07
CA LEU A 277 -30.16 -22.86 -23.95
C LEU A 277 -29.92 -21.35 -24.09
N ARG A 278 -29.64 -20.63 -23.00
CA ARG A 278 -29.29 -19.19 -23.05
C ARG A 278 -28.01 -18.93 -23.87
N LEU A 279 -27.01 -19.81 -23.77
CA LEU A 279 -25.79 -19.72 -24.58
C LEU A 279 -26.06 -19.94 -26.07
N ALA A 280 -27.04 -20.78 -26.40
CA ALA A 280 -27.50 -21.05 -27.76
C ALA A 280 -28.39 -19.93 -28.33
N GLU A 281 -29.15 -19.22 -27.49
CA GLU A 281 -30.03 -18.11 -27.88
C GLU A 281 -29.28 -16.80 -28.15
N GLY A 282 -28.13 -16.57 -27.51
CA GLY A 282 -27.24 -15.43 -27.77
C GLY A 282 -26.54 -15.44 -29.14
N ARG A 283 -27.06 -16.19 -30.12
CA ARG A 283 -26.59 -16.34 -31.51
C ARG A 283 -27.19 -15.32 -32.48
N LYS A 284 -27.98 -14.35 -32.00
CA LYS A 284 -28.56 -13.27 -32.83
C LYS A 284 -27.69 -12.02 -32.80
#